data_AF-A0A847VME7-F1
#
_entry.id   AF-A0A847VME7-F1
#
_cell.length_a   1.000
_cell.length_b   1.000
_cell.length_c   1.000
_cell.angle_alpha   90.00
_cell.angle_beta   90.00
_cell.angle_gamma   90.00
#
_symmetry.space_group_name_H-M   'P 1'
#
loop_
_entity.id
_entity.type
_entity.pdbx_description
1 polymer ?
#
loop_
_entity_poly.entity_id
_entity_poly.type
_entity_poly.pdbx_seq_one_letter_code
_entity_poly.pdbx_strand_id
1 'polypeptide(L)'
;MSTSEGGASPLVDVAGLQAALARFARERDWERFHSPKNLAMALAGEAGELVALFQWLSEDASRDAARDPASARRVRDELADVLLYLVRLADRLGVDLDEACRTKIAANALKYPVERARGRADKYDAL
;
A
#
# COMPACT_ATOMS: atom_id res chain seq x y z
N MET A 1 -24.47 -28.68 16.72
CA MET A 1 -23.22 -28.90 15.97
C MET A 1 -22.92 -27.59 15.25
N SER A 2 -21.87 -26.92 15.71
CA SER A 2 -21.48 -25.58 15.24
C SER A 2 -20.98 -25.70 13.79
N THR A 3 -21.67 -25.06 12.86
CA THR A 3 -21.11 -24.79 11.54
C THR A 3 -20.02 -23.75 11.73
N SER A 4 -18.76 -24.17 11.60
CA SER A 4 -17.65 -23.25 11.41
C SER A 4 -17.91 -22.50 10.11
N GLU A 5 -18.33 -21.25 10.19
CA GLU A 5 -18.15 -20.33 9.07
C GLU A 5 -16.65 -20.28 8.78
N GLY A 6 -16.25 -20.88 7.66
CA GLY A 6 -14.91 -20.73 7.12
C GLY A 6 -14.73 -19.27 6.72
N GLY A 7 -14.37 -18.43 7.68
CA GLY A 7 -14.01 -17.04 7.43
C GLY A 7 -12.89 -17.03 6.40
N ALA A 8 -13.16 -16.44 5.23
CA ALA A 8 -12.15 -16.31 4.19
C ALA A 8 -10.88 -15.67 4.77
N SER A 9 -9.71 -16.21 4.42
CA SER A 9 -8.45 -15.64 4.86
C SER A 9 -8.35 -14.16 4.47
N PRO A 10 -7.77 -13.31 5.33
CA PRO A 10 -7.59 -11.89 5.01
C PRO A 10 -6.76 -11.75 3.73
N LEU A 11 -7.11 -10.76 2.89
CA LEU A 11 -6.29 -10.37 1.75
C LEU A 11 -5.00 -9.69 2.23
N VAL A 12 -5.09 -8.94 3.33
CA VAL A 12 -3.98 -8.20 3.92
C VAL A 12 -4.01 -8.36 5.44
N ASP A 13 -3.02 -9.05 6.02
CA ASP A 13 -2.81 -9.08 7.47
C ASP A 13 -1.68 -8.13 7.85
N VAL A 14 -2.03 -7.02 8.49
CA VAL A 14 -1.09 -5.98 8.96
C VAL A 14 -1.00 -5.89 10.49
N ALA A 15 -1.69 -6.78 11.23
CA ALA A 15 -1.80 -6.64 12.69
C ALA A 15 -0.43 -6.66 13.37
N GLY A 16 0.46 -7.57 12.95
CA GLY A 16 1.82 -7.63 13.45
C GLY A 16 2.63 -6.37 13.16
N LEU A 17 2.45 -5.78 11.97
CA LEU A 17 3.15 -4.57 11.55
C LEU A 17 2.64 -3.33 12.29
N GLN A 18 1.32 -3.18 12.44
CA GLN A 18 0.70 -2.12 13.23
C GLN A 18 1.23 -2.13 14.67
N ALA A 19 1.28 -3.31 15.30
CA ALA A 19 1.80 -3.45 16.65
C ALA A 19 3.29 -3.07 16.75
N ALA A 20 4.11 -3.49 15.78
CA ALA A 20 5.52 -3.13 15.73
C ALA A 20 5.73 -1.62 15.56
N LEU A 21 4.99 -0.97 14.67
CA LEU A 21 5.07 0.48 14.40
C LEU A 21 4.58 1.31 15.59
N ALA A 22 3.47 0.90 16.23
CA ALA A 22 2.97 1.56 17.43
C ALA A 22 3.99 1.48 18.57
N ARG A 23 4.60 0.30 18.78
CA ARG A 23 5.68 0.14 19.76
C ARG A 23 6.88 1.03 19.43
N PHE A 24 7.35 0.99 18.19
CA PHE A 24 8.50 1.78 17.74
C PHE A 24 8.31 3.28 17.98
N ALA A 25 7.11 3.79 17.69
CA ALA A 25 6.73 5.19 17.91
C ALA A 25 6.65 5.54 19.40
N ARG A 26 6.04 4.69 20.23
CA ARG A 26 5.93 4.91 21.68
C ARG A 26 7.29 4.98 22.37
N GLU A 27 8.19 4.05 22.03
CA GLU A 27 9.55 4.00 22.61
C GLU A 27 10.35 5.28 22.37
N ARG A 28 9.96 6.09 21.38
CA ARG A 28 10.63 7.34 20.99
C ARG A 28 9.83 8.60 21.33
N ASP A 29 8.68 8.46 22.00
CA ASP A 29 7.72 9.55 22.18
C ASP A 29 7.30 10.23 20.85
N TRP A 30 7.22 9.45 19.77
CA TRP A 30 6.90 9.98 18.43
C TRP A 30 5.41 10.00 18.11
N GLU A 31 4.57 9.36 18.94
CA GLU A 31 3.13 9.34 18.71
C GLU A 31 2.52 10.76 18.64
N ARG A 32 3.10 11.72 19.37
CA ARG A 32 2.73 13.14 19.32
C ARG A 32 2.92 13.79 17.94
N PHE A 33 3.81 13.27 17.11
CA PHE A 33 4.04 13.75 15.74
C PHE A 33 3.19 13.01 14.71
N HIS A 34 2.62 11.85 15.07
CA HIS A 34 1.83 10.97 14.21
C HIS A 34 0.35 11.42 14.14
N SER A 35 0.12 12.69 13.82
CA SER A 35 -1.21 13.15 13.39
C SER A 35 -1.52 12.58 11.99
N PRO A 36 -2.79 12.30 11.64
CA PRO A 36 -3.13 11.83 10.31
C PRO A 36 -2.61 12.72 9.18
N LYS A 37 -2.63 14.06 9.37
CA LYS A 37 -2.05 15.02 8.42
C LYS A 37 -0.57 14.76 8.19
N ASN A 38 0.22 14.64 9.26
CA ASN A 38 1.67 14.47 9.15
C ASN A 38 2.02 13.11 8.53
N LEU A 39 1.30 12.05 8.90
CA LEU A 39 1.50 10.72 8.32
C LEU A 39 1.14 10.68 6.84
N ALA A 40 0.08 11.36 6.41
CA ALA A 40 -0.26 11.49 4.99
C ALA A 40 0.80 12.27 4.22
N MET A 41 1.38 13.32 4.82
CA MET A 41 2.49 14.07 4.23
C MET A 41 3.76 13.22 4.11
N ALA A 42 4.10 12.43 5.14
CA ALA A 42 5.22 11.51 5.11
C ALA A 42 5.03 10.43 4.04
N LEU A 43 3.85 9.80 3.98
CA LEU A 43 3.48 8.85 2.92
C LEU A 43 3.69 9.43 1.52
N ALA A 44 3.29 10.68 1.29
CA ALA A 44 3.50 11.35 0.01
C ALA A 44 4.99 11.61 -0.27
N GLY A 45 5.79 11.89 0.75
CA GLY A 45 7.25 12.00 0.67
C GLY A 45 7.89 10.72 0.18
N GLU A 46 7.63 9.60 0.86
CA GLU A 46 8.22 8.29 0.50
C GLU A 46 7.73 7.80 -0.87
N ALA A 47 6.47 8.10 -1.23
CA ALA A 47 6.00 7.84 -2.58
C ALA A 47 6.76 8.66 -3.62
N GLY A 48 7.16 9.89 -3.29
CA GLY A 48 8.03 10.73 -4.11
C GLY A 48 9.46 10.18 -4.23
N GLU A 49 10.04 9.67 -3.13
CA GLU A 49 11.35 9.02 -3.14
C GLU A 49 11.33 7.77 -4.01
N LEU A 50 10.27 6.95 -3.90
CA LEU A 50 10.04 5.81 -4.78
C LEU A 50 9.98 6.26 -6.25
N VAL A 51 9.19 7.28 -6.57
CA VAL A 51 9.08 7.82 -7.95
C VAL A 51 10.45 8.28 -8.47
N ALA A 52 11.26 8.92 -7.65
CA ALA A 52 12.58 9.42 -8.04
C ALA A 52 13.54 8.29 -8.49
N LEU A 53 13.35 7.06 -8.00
CA LEU A 53 14.12 5.89 -8.47
C LEU A 53 13.81 5.51 -9.91
N PHE A 54 12.59 5.79 -10.39
CA PHE A 54 12.11 5.38 -11.71
C PHE A 54 12.09 6.52 -12.73
N GLN A 55 12.13 7.79 -12.29
CA GLN A 55 11.81 8.95 -13.12
C GLN A 55 12.65 9.11 -14.40
N TRP A 56 13.86 8.56 -14.44
CA TRP A 56 14.77 8.64 -15.60
C TRP A 56 15.05 7.27 -16.26
N LEU A 57 14.37 6.21 -15.83
CA LEU A 57 14.54 4.90 -16.43
C LEU A 57 13.72 4.80 -17.72
N SER A 58 14.24 4.06 -18.71
CA SER A 58 13.39 3.58 -19.80
C SER A 58 12.38 2.55 -19.26
N GLU A 59 11.31 2.30 -20.02
CA GLU A 59 10.33 1.27 -19.62
C GLU A 59 10.99 -0.09 -19.42
N ASP A 60 11.92 -0.49 -20.28
CA ASP A 60 12.64 -1.76 -20.14
C ASP A 60 13.52 -1.79 -18.90
N ALA A 61 14.28 -0.72 -18.63
CA ALA A 61 15.13 -0.63 -17.44
C ALA A 61 14.30 -0.62 -16.14
N SER A 62 13.10 -0.03 -16.17
CA SER A 62 12.20 0.03 -15.00
C SER A 62 11.79 -1.36 -14.49
N ARG A 63 11.71 -2.35 -15.38
CA ARG A 63 11.31 -3.74 -15.06
C ARG A 63 12.35 -4.47 -14.21
N ASP A 64 13.60 -4.02 -14.25
CA ASP A 64 14.73 -4.64 -13.56
C ASP A 64 15.27 -3.83 -12.37
N ALA A 65 14.70 -2.66 -12.08
CA ALA A 65 15.14 -1.78 -10.98
C ALA A 65 15.14 -2.47 -9.59
N ALA A 66 14.26 -3.46 -9.37
CA ALA A 66 14.24 -4.24 -8.12
C ALA A 66 15.22 -5.45 -8.11
N ARG A 67 15.89 -5.73 -9.23
CA ARG A 67 16.86 -6.83 -9.40
C ARG A 67 18.28 -6.34 -9.61
N ASP A 68 18.45 -5.17 -10.21
CA ASP A 68 19.74 -4.52 -10.40
C ASP A 68 20.40 -4.22 -9.04
N PRO A 69 21.60 -4.77 -8.75
CA PRO A 69 22.31 -4.54 -7.50
C PRO A 69 22.49 -3.06 -7.14
N ALA A 70 22.57 -2.16 -8.12
CA ALA A 70 22.77 -0.73 -7.89
C ALA A 70 21.52 -0.02 -7.34
N SER A 71 20.32 -0.50 -7.67
CA SER A 71 19.04 0.15 -7.34
C SER A 71 18.13 -0.68 -6.43
N ALA A 72 18.29 -2.00 -6.42
CA ALA A 72 17.37 -2.94 -5.79
C ALA A 72 17.21 -2.77 -4.28
N ARG A 73 18.25 -2.32 -3.55
CA ARG A 73 18.12 -2.02 -2.11
C ARG A 73 17.18 -0.83 -1.90
N ARG A 74 17.43 0.28 -2.62
CA ARG A 74 16.64 1.50 -2.50
C ARG A 74 15.18 1.27 -2.88
N VAL A 75 14.92 0.55 -3.96
CA VAL A 75 13.55 0.20 -4.36
C VAL A 75 12.81 -0.56 -3.24
N ARG A 76 13.49 -1.49 -2.56
CA ARG A 76 12.88 -2.23 -1.44
C ARG A 76 12.63 -1.34 -0.22
N ASP A 77 13.57 -0.46 0.10
CA ASP A 77 13.45 0.49 1.21
C ASP A 77 12.25 1.42 0.98
N GLU A 78 12.15 2.09 -0.17
CA GLU A 78 11.05 3.04 -0.45
C GLU A 78 9.68 2.35 -0.54
N LEU A 79 9.61 1.14 -1.11
CA LEU A 79 8.37 0.35 -1.09
C LEU A 79 7.94 0.00 0.34
N ALA A 80 8.91 -0.32 1.20
CA ALA A 80 8.63 -0.58 2.61
C ALA A 80 8.15 0.71 3.29
N ASP A 81 8.84 1.84 3.12
CA ASP A 81 8.48 3.09 3.78
C ASP A 81 7.07 3.58 3.41
N VAL A 82 6.69 3.48 2.13
CA VAL A 82 5.30 3.71 1.68
C VAL A 82 4.31 2.82 2.44
N LEU A 83 4.61 1.53 2.58
CA LEU A 83 3.75 0.59 3.32
C LEU A 83 3.70 0.93 4.82
N LEU A 84 4.84 1.25 5.45
CA LEU A 84 4.93 1.56 6.87
C LEU A 84 4.08 2.79 7.21
N TYR A 85 4.16 3.87 6.43
CA TYR A 85 3.35 5.05 6.66
C TYR A 85 1.87 4.83 6.34
N LEU A 86 1.53 4.07 5.30
CA LEU A 86 0.14 3.74 5.01
C LEU A 86 -0.50 2.95 6.16
N VAL A 87 0.20 1.94 6.68
CA VAL A 87 -0.27 1.12 7.79
C VAL A 87 -0.38 1.93 9.07
N ARG A 88 0.60 2.80 9.37
CA ARG A 88 0.51 3.67 10.56
C ARG A 88 -0.60 4.72 10.42
N LEU A 89 -0.83 5.25 9.23
CA LEU A 89 -1.93 6.18 8.96
C LEU A 89 -3.28 5.50 9.18
N ALA A 90 -3.46 4.28 8.63
CA ALA A 90 -4.67 3.50 8.82
C ALA A 90 -4.93 3.19 10.30
N ASP A 91 -3.91 2.78 11.04
CA ASP A 91 -3.97 2.57 12.49
C ASP A 91 -4.42 3.84 13.24
N ARG A 92 -3.86 5.01 12.92
CA ARG A 92 -4.26 6.30 13.53
C ARG A 92 -5.66 6.76 13.15
N LEU A 93 -6.20 6.29 12.02
CA LEU A 93 -7.55 6.60 11.56
C LEU A 93 -8.59 5.55 11.96
N GLY A 94 -8.17 4.40 12.51
CA GLY A 94 -9.05 3.27 12.80
C GLY A 94 -9.61 2.60 11.54
N VAL A 95 -8.85 2.61 10.44
CA VAL A 95 -9.24 2.00 9.17
C VAL A 95 -8.74 0.55 9.10
N ASP A 96 -9.66 -0.39 8.89
CA ASP A 96 -9.33 -1.76 8.52
C ASP A 96 -8.90 -1.82 7.05
N LEU A 97 -7.61 -2.03 6.80
CA LEU A 97 -7.04 -2.09 5.46
C LEU A 97 -7.52 -3.31 4.67
N ASP A 98 -7.78 -4.43 5.34
CA ASP A 98 -8.22 -5.67 4.70
C ASP A 98 -9.66 -5.53 4.20
N GLU A 99 -10.54 -4.96 5.03
CA GLU A 99 -11.90 -4.59 4.63
C GLU A 99 -11.90 -3.53 3.52
N ALA A 100 -11.08 -2.48 3.64
CA ALA A 100 -10.98 -1.43 2.65
C ALA A 100 -10.52 -1.98 1.28
N CYS A 101 -9.51 -2.86 1.26
CA CYS A 101 -9.02 -3.51 0.05
C CYS A 101 -10.10 -4.41 -0.60
N ARG A 102 -10.77 -5.26 0.17
CA ARG A 102 -11.87 -6.11 -0.34
C ARG A 102 -12.97 -5.28 -0.98
N THR A 103 -13.45 -4.26 -0.28
CA THR A 103 -14.50 -3.35 -0.76
C THR A 103 -14.07 -2.63 -2.03
N LYS A 104 -12.83 -2.15 -2.07
CA LYS A 104 -12.30 -1.42 -3.22
C LYS A 104 -12.13 -2.30 -4.45
N ILE A 105 -11.66 -3.55 -4.29
CA ILE A 105 -11.52 -4.52 -5.38
C ILE A 105 -12.90 -4.87 -5.95
N ALA A 106 -13.89 -5.16 -5.10
CA ALA A 106 -15.25 -5.43 -5.54
C ALA A 106 -15.84 -4.24 -6.31
N ALA A 107 -15.67 -3.01 -5.81
CA ALA A 107 -16.11 -1.80 -6.50
C ALA A 107 -15.39 -1.57 -7.83
N ASN A 108 -14.10 -1.89 -7.92
CA ASN A 108 -13.33 -1.78 -9.17
C ASN A 108 -13.78 -2.82 -10.21
N ALA A 109 -14.10 -4.05 -9.80
CA ALA A 109 -14.61 -5.09 -10.70
C ALA A 109 -15.93 -4.69 -11.38
N LEU A 110 -16.80 -3.96 -10.67
CA LEU A 110 -18.02 -3.39 -11.24
C LEU A 110 -17.73 -2.27 -12.27
N LYS A 111 -16.69 -1.47 -12.04
CA LYS A 111 -16.27 -0.39 -12.96
C LYS A 111 -15.55 -0.92 -14.19
N TYR A 112 -14.84 -2.03 -14.06
CA TYR A 112 -14.01 -2.63 -15.10
C TYR A 112 -14.38 -4.10 -15.33
N PRO A 113 -15.57 -4.38 -15.92
CA PRO A 113 -15.95 -5.77 -16.23
C PRO A 113 -14.95 -6.40 -17.19
N VAL A 114 -14.62 -7.68 -16.99
CA VAL A 114 -13.63 -8.41 -17.81
C VAL A 114 -13.91 -8.27 -19.30
N GLU A 115 -15.18 -8.40 -19.69
CA GLU A 115 -15.56 -8.43 -21.10
C GLU A 115 -15.43 -7.08 -21.81
N ARG A 116 -15.29 -5.99 -21.05
CA ARG A 116 -15.10 -4.64 -21.58
C ARG A 116 -13.68 -4.12 -21.39
N ALA A 117 -13.01 -4.53 -20.30
CA ALA A 117 -11.72 -3.99 -19.89
C ALA A 117 -10.50 -4.82 -20.32
N ARG A 118 -10.68 -6.08 -20.77
CA ARG A 118 -9.55 -6.97 -21.10
C ARG A 118 -8.67 -6.38 -22.20
N GLY A 119 -7.40 -6.14 -21.88
CA GLY A 119 -6.41 -5.59 -22.82
C GLY A 119 -6.54 -4.10 -23.11
N ARG A 120 -7.42 -3.38 -22.39
CA ARG A 120 -7.64 -1.94 -22.56
C ARG A 120 -7.21 -1.19 -21.31
N ALA A 121 -6.59 -0.03 -21.51
CA ALA A 121 -6.19 0.88 -20.42
C ALA A 121 -7.13 2.10 -20.31
N ASP A 122 -8.21 2.13 -21.10
CA ASP A 122 -9.20 3.20 -21.08
C ASP A 122 -9.87 3.27 -19.71
N LYS A 123 -10.16 4.49 -19.24
CA LYS A 123 -10.96 4.67 -18.01
C LYS A 123 -12.38 4.15 -18.23
N TYR A 124 -13.04 3.77 -17.14
CA TYR A 124 -14.36 3.11 -17.17
C TYR A 124 -15.47 3.91 -17.87
N ASP A 125 -15.33 5.23 -17.95
CA ASP A 125 -16.20 6.15 -18.68
C ASP A 125 -16.00 6.09 -20.21
N ALA A 126 -14.92 5.47 -20.67
CA ALA A 126 -14.56 5.25 -22.07
C ALA A 126 -14.49 3.76 -22.48
N LEU A 127 -14.90 2.84 -21.60
CA LEU A 127 -14.94 1.39 -21.88
C LEU A 127 -16.16 0.94 -22.67
#